data_AF-A0A4Q3S9R8-F1
#
_entry.id   AF-A0A4Q3S9R8-F1
#
_cell.length_a   1.000
_cell.length_b   1.000
_cell.length_c   1.000
_cell.angle_alpha   90.00
_cell.angle_beta   90.00
_cell.angle_gamma   90.00
#
_symmetry.space_group_name_H-M   'P 1'
#
loop_
_entity.id
_entity.type
_entity.pdbx_description
1 polymer ?
#
loop_
_entity_poly.entity_id
_entity_poly.type
_entity_poly.pdbx_seq_one_letter_code
_entity_poly.pdbx_strand_id
1 'polypeptide(L)'
;MRRFFTYALAGLILVSAPAAMAQGRDRGADRKQQEEAAKKKSRDREWNQPEAPLPALRNAGPCPYVKVLYDAGRYIEFEGGKEAAGNVVYSGEIQGLSSGCEYKDAEPIRVSLEALFALGKGPKATSDRKTYRYWVAVTTRNSTVITKEYFDLPVRFADDRTMVTEKLEGIVIPRASMETSGSNFEVLIGFDVTPQMAEFNRDGKRFRVSAGAPKAADSN
;
A
#
# COMPACT_ATOMS: atom_id res chain seq x y z
N MET A 1 -4.37 11.84 73.12
CA MET A 1 -3.65 12.76 74.06
C MET A 1 -2.98 13.83 73.21
N ARG A 2 -3.12 15.15 73.46
CA ARG A 2 -2.57 15.97 74.57
C ARG A 2 -1.03 16.02 74.59
N ARG A 3 -0.34 17.17 74.69
CA ARG A 3 -0.73 18.60 74.47
C ARG A 3 0.51 19.54 74.57
N PHE A 4 0.61 20.55 73.67
CA PHE A 4 1.18 21.91 73.88
C PHE A 4 2.72 21.98 74.17
N PHE A 5 3.44 23.12 74.23
CA PHE A 5 3.17 24.58 74.50
C PHE A 5 3.94 25.46 73.46
N THR A 6 3.36 26.50 72.81
CA THR A 6 3.22 27.95 73.19
C THR A 6 4.55 28.68 73.49
N TYR A 7 4.77 29.99 73.23
CA TYR A 7 3.93 31.21 73.18
C TYR A 7 4.35 32.12 71.97
N ALA A 8 3.65 33.12 71.41
CA ALA A 8 2.84 34.25 71.94
C ALA A 8 3.66 35.28 72.77
N LEU A 9 3.49 36.61 72.74
CA LEU A 9 2.69 37.60 71.96
C LEU A 9 3.46 38.97 72.08
N ALA A 10 3.17 40.16 71.51
CA ALA A 10 2.09 40.79 70.70
C ALA A 10 2.66 42.05 69.95
N GLY A 11 1.83 42.84 69.25
CA GLY A 11 2.27 44.12 68.62
C GLY A 11 1.18 44.96 67.94
N LEU A 12 0.51 45.84 68.70
CA LEU A 12 -0.49 46.85 68.28
C LEU A 12 0.16 47.99 67.44
N ILE A 13 -0.49 48.83 66.61
CA ILE A 13 -1.89 49.34 66.55
C ILE A 13 -2.31 49.69 65.07
N LEU A 14 -3.59 50.01 64.83
CA LEU A 14 -4.22 50.40 63.54
C LEU A 14 -3.93 51.85 63.07
N VAL A 15 -4.15 52.17 61.77
CA VAL A 15 -5.02 53.30 61.30
C VAL A 15 -5.14 53.38 59.75
N SER A 16 -6.33 53.79 59.27
CA SER A 16 -6.82 54.18 57.91
C SER A 16 -5.98 54.00 56.62
N ALA A 17 -6.64 53.56 55.55
CA ALA A 17 -6.17 53.65 54.16
C ALA A 17 -6.66 54.94 53.44
N PRO A 18 -5.95 55.38 52.39
CA PRO A 18 -6.59 55.94 51.20
C PRO A 18 -6.16 55.19 49.90
N ALA A 19 -6.68 55.66 48.76
CA ALA A 19 -6.83 54.88 47.53
C ALA A 19 -5.61 54.77 46.58
N ALA A 20 -5.71 53.77 45.70
CA ALA A 20 -5.09 53.64 44.37
C ALA A 20 -3.57 53.45 44.23
N MET A 21 -3.16 52.36 43.57
CA MET A 21 -2.41 52.40 42.29
C MET A 21 -2.46 51.04 41.58
N ALA A 22 -2.21 51.05 40.27
CA ALA A 22 -2.47 49.98 39.30
C ALA A 22 -1.87 48.58 39.60
N GLN A 23 -2.52 47.54 39.05
CA GLN A 23 -1.87 46.26 38.75
C GLN A 23 -0.78 46.45 37.68
N GLY A 24 0.42 46.83 38.12
CA GLY A 24 1.63 46.92 37.30
C GLY A 24 2.19 45.56 36.90
N ARG A 25 1.41 44.75 36.16
CA ARG A 25 1.91 43.54 35.48
C ARG A 25 3.10 43.94 34.59
N ASP A 26 4.21 43.21 34.65
CA ASP A 26 5.48 43.64 34.06
C ASP A 26 5.46 43.67 32.53
N ARG A 27 5.00 44.82 32.00
CA ARG A 27 4.99 45.14 30.58
C ARG A 27 6.38 45.17 29.94
N GLY A 28 7.46 45.20 30.72
CA GLY A 28 8.83 45.10 30.23
C GLY A 28 9.19 43.66 29.85
N ALA A 29 8.83 42.69 30.69
CA ALA A 29 9.01 41.26 30.42
C ALA A 29 8.16 40.80 29.23
N ASP A 30 6.84 41.04 29.27
CA ASP A 30 5.91 40.66 28.20
C ASP A 30 6.34 41.26 26.84
N ARG A 31 6.80 42.52 26.83
CA ARG A 31 7.26 43.21 25.62
C ARG A 31 8.57 42.65 25.07
N LYS A 32 9.56 42.36 25.92
CA LYS A 32 10.82 41.73 25.47
C LYS A 32 10.55 40.39 24.81
N GLN A 33 9.71 39.55 25.41
CA GLN A 33 9.35 38.24 24.86
C GLN A 33 8.61 38.37 23.50
N GLN A 34 7.76 39.39 23.35
CA GLN A 34 7.11 39.71 22.06
C GLN A 34 8.11 40.24 21.01
N GLU A 35 9.05 41.11 21.38
CA GLU A 35 10.09 41.63 20.48
C GLU A 35 11.08 40.52 20.05
N GLU A 36 11.41 39.56 20.93
CA GLU A 36 12.22 38.38 20.59
C GLU A 36 11.46 37.38 19.71
N ALA A 37 10.18 37.12 20.00
CA ALA A 37 9.33 36.30 19.13
C ALA A 37 9.13 36.93 17.75
N ALA A 38 9.01 38.27 17.68
CA ALA A 38 8.94 39.02 16.43
C ALA A 38 10.26 38.95 15.65
N LYS A 39 11.43 39.13 16.31
CA LYS A 39 12.77 39.01 15.69
C LYS A 39 13.06 37.58 15.22
N LYS A 40 12.62 36.56 15.96
CA LYS A 40 12.64 35.16 15.49
C LYS A 40 11.79 35.04 14.23
N LYS A 41 10.51 35.43 14.29
CA LYS A 41 9.58 35.33 13.15
C LYS A 41 9.97 36.17 11.94
N SER A 42 10.69 37.28 12.09
CA SER A 42 11.24 38.05 10.97
C SER A 42 12.44 37.35 10.35
N ARG A 43 13.40 36.87 11.15
CA ARG A 43 14.55 36.10 10.68
C ARG A 43 14.11 34.80 9.98
N ASP A 44 13.18 34.07 10.59
CA ASP A 44 12.65 32.81 10.04
C ASP A 44 11.91 33.05 8.69
N ARG A 45 11.34 34.25 8.47
CA ARG A 45 10.78 34.70 7.17
C ARG A 45 11.84 35.17 6.18
N GLU A 46 12.83 35.90 6.65
CA GLU A 46 13.93 36.48 5.86
C GLU A 46 14.85 35.40 5.29
N TRP A 47 15.11 34.34 6.07
CA TRP A 47 15.87 33.17 5.62
C TRP A 47 15.10 32.29 4.63
N ASN A 48 13.76 32.36 4.64
CA ASN A 48 12.84 31.73 3.69
C ASN A 48 13.19 30.27 3.33
N GLN A 49 13.73 29.52 4.30
CA GLN A 49 13.95 28.09 4.17
C GLN A 49 12.62 27.40 4.48
N PRO A 50 11.90 26.82 3.49
CA PRO A 50 10.95 25.77 3.82
C PRO A 50 11.74 24.68 4.54
N GLU A 51 11.15 24.05 5.56
CA GLU A 51 11.76 22.86 6.16
C GLU A 51 11.97 21.84 5.04
N ALA A 52 13.25 21.56 4.73
CA ALA A 52 13.60 20.63 3.68
C ALA A 52 12.93 19.30 4.03
N PRO A 53 12.09 18.73 3.15
CA PRO A 53 11.30 17.55 3.49
C PRO A 53 12.25 16.46 3.97
N LEU A 54 12.02 15.99 5.20
CA LEU A 54 12.93 15.08 5.91
C LEU A 54 13.34 13.96 4.95
N PRO A 55 14.65 13.67 4.78
CA PRO A 55 15.12 12.72 3.79
C PRO A 55 14.36 11.40 3.93
N ALA A 56 13.55 11.08 2.92
CA ALA A 56 12.61 9.96 2.96
C ALA A 56 13.37 8.70 3.39
N LEU A 57 12.98 8.13 4.54
CA LEU A 57 13.84 7.22 5.28
C LEU A 57 14.14 5.99 4.42
N ARG A 58 15.38 5.92 3.90
CA ARG A 58 15.74 4.90 2.94
C ARG A 58 15.75 3.56 3.65
N ASN A 59 14.97 2.61 3.14
CA ASN A 59 14.93 1.24 3.66
C ASN A 59 16.34 0.68 3.88
N ALA A 60 16.52 -0.02 5.01
CA ALA A 60 17.81 -0.60 5.39
C ALA A 60 18.36 -1.63 4.38
N GLY A 61 17.51 -2.15 3.49
CA GLY A 61 17.90 -2.92 2.32
C GLY A 61 16.98 -2.68 1.11
N PRO A 62 17.35 -3.20 -0.07
CA PRO A 62 16.50 -3.17 -1.25
C PRO A 62 15.25 -4.07 -1.08
N CYS A 63 14.15 -3.73 -1.74
CA CYS A 63 12.95 -4.58 -1.71
C CYS A 63 13.17 -5.90 -2.49
N PRO A 64 12.39 -6.95 -2.17
CA PRO A 64 12.32 -8.16 -3.00
C PRO A 64 11.78 -7.86 -4.40
N TYR A 65 12.07 -8.74 -5.36
CA TYR A 65 11.51 -8.61 -6.70
C TYR A 65 10.06 -9.09 -6.72
N VAL A 66 9.12 -8.19 -6.98
CA VAL A 66 7.70 -8.54 -7.14
C VAL A 66 7.38 -8.72 -8.63
N LYS A 67 6.78 -9.86 -9.01
CA LYS A 67 6.60 -10.25 -10.42
C LYS A 67 5.30 -11.04 -10.64
N VAL A 68 4.71 -10.89 -11.82
CA VAL A 68 3.73 -11.84 -12.35
C VAL A 68 4.46 -13.08 -12.87
N LEU A 69 4.02 -14.29 -12.49
CA LEU A 69 4.51 -15.52 -13.12
C LEU A 69 3.89 -15.68 -14.51
N TYR A 70 4.70 -15.74 -15.56
CA TYR A 70 4.25 -15.70 -16.96
C TYR A 70 3.11 -16.69 -17.29
N ASP A 71 3.33 -17.99 -16.98
CA ASP A 71 2.36 -19.07 -17.19
C ASP A 71 1.04 -18.88 -16.43
N ALA A 72 1.01 -18.06 -15.39
CA ALA A 72 -0.16 -17.77 -14.56
C ALA A 72 -0.63 -16.31 -14.63
N GLY A 73 0.01 -15.45 -15.44
CA GLY A 73 -0.31 -14.02 -15.52
C GLY A 73 -1.59 -13.70 -16.28
N ARG A 74 -2.16 -14.72 -16.95
CA ARG A 74 -3.39 -14.65 -17.73
C ARG A 74 -4.30 -15.81 -17.36
N TYR A 75 -5.61 -15.58 -17.35
CA TYR A 75 -6.65 -16.59 -17.19
C TYR A 75 -7.48 -16.60 -18.46
N ILE A 76 -7.72 -17.76 -19.09
CA ILE A 76 -8.66 -17.88 -20.22
C ILE A 76 -9.41 -19.20 -20.10
N GLU A 77 -10.71 -19.09 -19.88
CA GLU A 77 -11.64 -20.21 -19.73
C GLU A 77 -12.35 -20.45 -21.06
N PHE A 78 -12.29 -21.67 -21.60
CA PHE A 78 -12.88 -22.05 -22.89
C PHE A 78 -14.05 -23.02 -22.73
N GLU A 79 -15.14 -22.75 -23.45
CA GLU A 79 -16.26 -23.67 -23.58
C GLU A 79 -15.77 -24.99 -24.19
N GLY A 80 -15.89 -26.08 -23.43
CA GLY A 80 -15.42 -27.41 -23.83
C GLY A 80 -13.91 -27.49 -24.11
N GLY A 81 -13.09 -26.58 -23.57
CA GLY A 81 -11.64 -26.58 -23.75
C GLY A 81 -11.14 -26.18 -25.15
N LYS A 82 -12.01 -25.66 -26.03
CA LYS A 82 -11.66 -25.36 -27.43
C LYS A 82 -11.04 -23.97 -27.58
N GLU A 83 -9.73 -23.90 -27.82
CA GLU A 83 -8.93 -22.68 -28.02
C GLU A 83 -9.39 -21.79 -29.20
N ALA A 84 -10.49 -21.05 -29.05
CA ALA A 84 -10.97 -20.08 -30.04
C ALA A 84 -11.61 -18.86 -29.37
N ALA A 85 -11.47 -17.69 -30.00
CA ALA A 85 -12.01 -16.44 -29.48
C ALA A 85 -13.53 -16.48 -29.23
N GLY A 86 -14.28 -17.12 -30.14
CA GLY A 86 -15.73 -17.32 -30.01
C GLY A 86 -16.16 -18.33 -28.93
N ASN A 87 -15.21 -19.04 -28.32
CA ASN A 87 -15.46 -20.03 -27.25
C ASN A 87 -15.02 -19.54 -25.87
N VAL A 88 -14.53 -18.30 -25.74
CA VAL A 88 -14.12 -17.75 -24.44
C VAL A 88 -15.35 -17.57 -23.54
N VAL A 89 -15.29 -18.15 -22.34
CA VAL A 89 -16.27 -17.96 -21.26
C VAL A 89 -15.84 -16.76 -20.42
N TYR A 90 -14.63 -16.79 -19.88
CA TYR A 90 -14.06 -15.73 -19.04
C TYR A 90 -12.58 -15.53 -19.34
N SER A 91 -12.09 -14.32 -19.14
CA SER A 91 -10.68 -13.97 -19.32
C SER A 91 -10.16 -13.03 -18.24
N GLY A 92 -8.84 -13.05 -18.02
CA GLY A 92 -8.16 -12.16 -17.11
C GLY A 92 -6.68 -11.97 -17.45
N GLU A 93 -6.12 -10.83 -17.12
CA GLU A 93 -4.69 -10.51 -17.25
C GLU A 93 -4.26 -9.60 -16.08
N ILE A 94 -3.15 -9.93 -15.42
CA ILE A 94 -2.54 -9.07 -14.40
C ILE A 94 -1.70 -8.02 -15.12
N GLN A 95 -2.27 -6.83 -15.33
CA GLN A 95 -1.68 -5.79 -16.19
C GLN A 95 -0.66 -4.89 -15.48
N GLY A 96 -0.72 -4.81 -14.15
CA GLY A 96 0.18 -3.94 -13.39
C GLY A 96 0.39 -4.44 -11.97
N LEU A 97 1.59 -4.20 -11.45
CA LEU A 97 1.96 -4.40 -10.05
C LEU A 97 2.67 -3.13 -9.55
N SER A 98 2.33 -2.71 -8.34
CA SER A 98 3.07 -1.72 -7.56
C SER A 98 3.37 -2.33 -6.20
N SER A 99 4.55 -2.07 -5.62
CA SER A 99 4.94 -2.72 -4.37
C SER A 99 5.82 -1.83 -3.49
N GLY A 100 5.49 -1.77 -2.20
CA GLY A 100 6.35 -1.22 -1.15
C GLY A 100 6.99 -2.33 -0.33
N CYS A 101 8.05 -2.00 0.40
CA CYS A 101 8.53 -2.84 1.49
C CYS A 101 9.04 -1.99 2.65
N GLU A 102 9.11 -2.57 3.84
CA GLU A 102 9.62 -1.93 5.05
C GLU A 102 10.64 -2.83 5.75
N TYR A 103 11.66 -2.19 6.34
CA TYR A 103 12.67 -2.81 7.18
C TYR A 103 12.66 -2.16 8.56
N LYS A 104 12.69 -2.98 9.62
CA LYS A 104 12.82 -2.52 11.00
C LYS A 104 13.82 -3.41 11.74
N ASP A 105 15.05 -2.91 11.92
CA ASP A 105 16.15 -3.60 12.60
C ASP A 105 16.34 -5.06 12.12
N ALA A 106 16.08 -6.04 12.98
CA ALA A 106 16.10 -7.48 12.71
C ALA A 106 14.70 -8.10 12.46
N GLU A 107 13.62 -7.31 12.47
CA GLU A 107 12.28 -7.81 12.13
C GLU A 107 12.23 -8.33 10.67
N PRO A 108 11.37 -9.32 10.38
CA PRO A 108 11.02 -9.73 9.03
C PRO A 108 10.67 -8.55 8.11
N ILE A 109 10.97 -8.67 6.82
CA ILE A 109 10.57 -7.64 5.84
C ILE A 109 9.05 -7.69 5.69
N ARG A 110 8.38 -6.55 5.83
CA ARG A 110 6.97 -6.42 5.44
C ARG A 110 6.92 -5.92 4.01
N VAL A 111 6.05 -6.50 3.20
CA VAL A 111 5.82 -6.12 1.81
C VAL A 111 4.34 -5.75 1.63
N SER A 112 4.10 -4.67 0.90
CA SER A 112 2.78 -4.30 0.39
C SER A 112 2.76 -4.43 -1.12
N LEU A 113 1.64 -4.89 -1.68
CA LEU A 113 1.46 -5.15 -3.10
C LEU A 113 0.08 -4.68 -3.56
N GLU A 114 0.05 -3.86 -4.59
CA GLU A 114 -1.15 -3.47 -5.31
C GLU A 114 -1.13 -4.12 -6.70
N ALA A 115 -2.16 -4.89 -7.02
CA ALA A 115 -2.25 -5.68 -8.26
C ALA A 115 -3.47 -5.27 -9.09
N LEU A 116 -3.23 -4.89 -10.35
CA LEU A 116 -4.27 -4.46 -11.29
C LEU A 116 -4.66 -5.62 -12.21
N PHE A 117 -5.87 -6.13 -12.01
CA PHE A 117 -6.49 -7.17 -12.82
C PHE A 117 -7.38 -6.55 -13.90
N ALA A 118 -7.09 -6.82 -15.17
CA ALA A 118 -8.01 -6.61 -16.28
C ALA A 118 -8.80 -7.89 -16.53
N LEU A 119 -10.13 -7.83 -16.45
CA LEU A 119 -11.00 -9.01 -16.48
C LEU A 119 -12.05 -8.87 -17.58
N GLY A 120 -12.42 -10.00 -18.19
CA GLY A 120 -13.35 -10.06 -19.32
C GLY A 120 -14.39 -11.16 -19.17
N LYS A 121 -15.61 -10.85 -19.63
CA LYS A 121 -16.72 -11.77 -19.81
C LYS A 121 -16.81 -12.06 -21.31
N GLY A 122 -16.58 -13.31 -21.70
CA GLY A 122 -16.55 -13.71 -23.10
C GLY A 122 -17.94 -14.07 -23.66
N PRO A 123 -18.05 -14.31 -24.97
CA PRO A 123 -19.33 -14.60 -25.65
C PRO A 123 -19.98 -15.91 -25.20
N LYS A 124 -19.29 -16.79 -24.46
CA LYS A 124 -19.86 -18.01 -23.86
C LYS A 124 -20.17 -17.90 -22.36
N ALA A 125 -20.00 -16.73 -21.75
CA ALA A 125 -20.44 -16.50 -20.38
C ALA A 125 -21.97 -16.54 -20.26
N THR A 126 -22.47 -17.35 -19.32
CA THR A 126 -23.91 -17.41 -18.98
C THR A 126 -24.29 -16.56 -17.77
N SER A 127 -23.32 -15.84 -17.17
CA SER A 127 -23.48 -15.12 -15.89
C SER A 127 -22.79 -13.76 -15.94
N ASP A 128 -23.36 -12.77 -15.27
CA ASP A 128 -22.74 -11.46 -15.02
C ASP A 128 -21.75 -11.49 -13.84
N ARG A 129 -21.57 -12.64 -13.19
CA ARG A 129 -20.71 -12.86 -12.02
C ARG A 129 -19.74 -14.01 -12.25
N LYS A 130 -18.48 -13.80 -11.85
CA LYS A 130 -17.42 -14.80 -11.81
C LYS A 130 -16.55 -14.56 -10.59
N THR A 131 -16.29 -15.59 -9.80
CA THR A 131 -15.14 -15.58 -8.88
C THR A 131 -13.93 -16.08 -9.67
N TYR A 132 -12.91 -15.23 -9.76
CA TYR A 132 -11.56 -15.65 -10.13
C TYR A 132 -10.83 -16.07 -8.87
N ARG A 133 -9.78 -16.87 -9.03
CA ARG A 133 -8.90 -17.20 -7.92
C ARG A 133 -7.48 -16.88 -8.33
N TYR A 134 -6.74 -16.26 -7.43
CA TYR A 134 -5.33 -15.93 -7.62
C TYR A 134 -4.53 -16.38 -6.40
N TRP A 135 -3.21 -16.30 -6.51
CA TRP A 135 -2.31 -16.69 -5.45
C TRP A 135 -1.11 -15.75 -5.39
N VAL A 136 -0.53 -15.66 -4.20
CA VAL A 136 0.72 -14.94 -3.93
C VAL A 136 1.67 -15.94 -3.28
N ALA A 137 2.91 -16.01 -3.78
CA ALA A 137 3.95 -16.87 -3.25
C ALA A 137 5.20 -16.08 -2.90
N VAL A 138 5.74 -16.27 -1.70
CA VAL A 138 7.07 -15.78 -1.32
C VAL A 138 8.07 -16.90 -1.60
N THR A 139 9.13 -16.59 -2.34
CA THR A 139 10.17 -17.56 -2.71
C THR A 139 11.57 -17.08 -2.33
N THR A 140 12.51 -18.00 -2.13
CA THR A 140 13.93 -17.68 -2.33
C THR A 140 14.18 -17.53 -3.84
N ARG A 141 15.03 -16.57 -4.21
CA ARG A 141 15.25 -16.17 -5.61
C ARG A 141 15.56 -17.36 -6.53
N ASN A 142 14.83 -17.46 -7.64
CA ASN A 142 14.89 -18.55 -8.63
C ASN A 142 14.82 -19.99 -8.04
N SER A 143 14.26 -20.20 -6.85
CA SER A 143 14.38 -21.50 -6.15
C SER A 143 13.13 -21.92 -5.36
N THR A 144 13.13 -21.82 -4.03
CA THR A 144 12.20 -22.55 -3.15
C THR A 144 11.01 -21.68 -2.75
N VAL A 145 9.79 -22.23 -2.83
CA VAL A 145 8.60 -21.59 -2.26
C VAL A 145 8.65 -21.68 -0.73
N ILE A 146 8.61 -20.53 -0.05
CA ILE A 146 8.60 -20.39 1.41
C ILE A 146 7.14 -20.46 1.92
N THR A 147 6.25 -19.69 1.29
CA THR A 147 4.80 -19.75 1.49
C THR A 147 4.07 -19.48 0.18
N LYS A 148 2.85 -20.01 0.06
CA LYS A 148 1.91 -19.70 -1.02
C LYS A 148 0.50 -19.62 -0.45
N GLU A 149 -0.16 -18.48 -0.63
CA GLU A 149 -1.53 -18.21 -0.21
C GLU A 149 -2.43 -18.00 -1.42
N TYR A 150 -3.72 -18.30 -1.27
CA TYR A 150 -4.73 -18.20 -2.34
C TYR A 150 -5.83 -17.22 -1.92
N PHE A 151 -6.28 -16.41 -2.88
CA PHE A 151 -7.24 -15.33 -2.70
C PHE A 151 -8.35 -15.45 -3.75
N ASP A 152 -9.59 -15.29 -3.29
CA ASP A 152 -10.76 -15.30 -4.17
C ASP A 152 -11.11 -13.86 -4.57
N LEU A 153 -11.33 -13.64 -5.85
CA LEU A 153 -11.60 -12.35 -6.48
C LEU A 153 -13.02 -12.37 -7.07
N PRO A 154 -14.06 -12.07 -6.26
CA PRO A 154 -15.46 -12.10 -6.67
C PRO A 154 -15.82 -10.87 -7.49
N VAL A 155 -16.16 -11.07 -8.77
CA VAL A 155 -16.33 -9.99 -9.74
C VAL A 155 -17.71 -10.00 -10.37
N ARG A 156 -18.29 -8.81 -10.52
CA ARG A 156 -19.52 -8.57 -11.29
C ARG A 156 -19.22 -7.68 -12.50
N PHE A 157 -19.71 -8.11 -13.64
CA PHE A 157 -19.56 -7.48 -14.94
C PHE A 157 -20.77 -6.61 -15.27
N ALA A 158 -20.57 -5.29 -15.39
CA ALA A 158 -21.58 -4.38 -15.89
C ALA A 158 -21.65 -4.35 -17.44
N ASP A 159 -20.55 -4.73 -18.09
CA ASP A 159 -20.33 -4.81 -19.54
C ASP A 159 -19.54 -6.12 -19.84
N ASP A 160 -18.87 -6.25 -20.97
CA ASP A 160 -17.98 -7.39 -21.27
C ASP A 160 -16.59 -7.28 -20.62
N ARG A 161 -16.27 -6.17 -19.94
CA ARG A 161 -14.97 -5.94 -19.29
C ARG A 161 -15.10 -5.24 -17.94
N THR A 162 -14.08 -5.40 -17.09
CA THR A 162 -13.89 -4.60 -15.87
C THR A 162 -12.42 -4.59 -15.44
N MET A 163 -12.05 -3.60 -14.63
CA MET A 163 -10.72 -3.49 -14.00
C MET A 163 -10.91 -3.58 -12.49
N VAL A 164 -10.07 -4.35 -11.80
CA VAL A 164 -10.10 -4.48 -10.33
C VAL A 164 -8.69 -4.31 -9.78
N THR A 165 -8.57 -3.51 -8.72
CA THR A 165 -7.31 -3.27 -8.01
C THR A 165 -7.37 -3.92 -6.64
N GLU A 166 -6.59 -4.98 -6.47
CA GLU A 166 -6.43 -5.65 -5.18
C GLU A 166 -5.26 -5.04 -4.40
N LYS A 167 -5.41 -4.91 -3.08
CA LYS A 167 -4.36 -4.43 -2.17
C LYS A 167 -4.07 -5.50 -1.13
N LEU A 168 -2.82 -5.91 -1.08
CA LEU A 168 -2.29 -6.97 -0.23
C LEU A 168 -1.25 -6.33 0.71
N GLU A 169 -1.55 -6.30 1.99
CA GLU A 169 -0.68 -5.73 3.02
C GLU A 169 -0.16 -6.83 3.95
N GLY A 170 1.00 -6.60 4.58
CA GLY A 170 1.53 -7.52 5.57
C GLY A 170 2.09 -8.84 5.03
N ILE A 171 2.48 -8.91 3.75
CA ILE A 171 3.22 -10.07 3.22
C ILE A 171 4.57 -10.13 3.97
N VAL A 172 4.77 -11.16 4.79
CA VAL A 172 5.96 -11.31 5.64
C VAL A 172 7.03 -12.16 4.95
N ILE A 173 8.24 -11.61 4.84
CA ILE A 173 9.43 -12.36 4.41
C ILE A 173 10.37 -12.57 5.60
N PRO A 174 10.59 -13.82 6.06
CA PRO A 174 11.47 -14.10 7.19
C PRO A 174 12.92 -13.77 6.86
N ARG A 175 13.63 -13.17 7.83
CA ARG A 175 15.06 -12.85 7.73
C ARG A 175 15.84 -13.71 8.71
N ALA A 176 17.04 -14.15 8.33
CA ALA A 176 17.95 -14.85 9.23
C ALA A 176 18.76 -13.88 10.10
N SER A 177 19.00 -12.66 9.61
CA SER A 177 19.84 -11.65 10.25
C SER A 177 19.58 -10.23 9.68
N MET A 178 20.22 -9.21 10.24
CA MET A 178 20.12 -7.83 9.74
C MET A 178 20.73 -7.66 8.33
N GLU A 179 21.75 -8.43 7.98
CA GLU A 179 22.39 -8.46 6.66
C GLU A 179 21.52 -9.20 5.61
N THR A 180 20.44 -9.87 6.03
CA THR A 180 19.54 -10.57 5.12
C THR A 180 18.76 -9.56 4.25
N SER A 181 19.22 -9.42 3.01
CA SER A 181 18.66 -8.54 1.98
C SER A 181 17.40 -9.10 1.32
N GLY A 182 16.40 -8.24 1.11
CA GLY A 182 15.17 -8.55 0.40
C GLY A 182 15.36 -9.01 -1.04
N SER A 183 16.42 -8.56 -1.73
CA SER A 183 16.74 -9.02 -3.10
C SER A 183 17.15 -10.50 -3.20
N ASN A 184 17.30 -11.20 -2.07
CA ASN A 184 17.45 -12.67 -2.02
C ASN A 184 16.10 -13.40 -2.19
N PHE A 185 14.98 -12.67 -2.18
CA PHE A 185 13.62 -13.18 -2.26
C PHE A 185 12.85 -12.59 -3.44
N GLU A 186 11.82 -13.31 -3.85
CA GLU A 186 10.89 -12.87 -4.89
C GLU A 186 9.45 -13.10 -4.41
N VAL A 187 8.55 -12.15 -4.73
CA VAL A 187 7.12 -12.29 -4.47
C VAL A 187 6.45 -12.49 -5.82
N LEU A 188 5.92 -13.68 -6.05
CA LEU A 188 5.28 -14.07 -7.30
C LEU A 188 3.77 -14.03 -7.14
N ILE A 189 3.06 -13.47 -8.12
CA ILE A 189 1.60 -13.47 -8.21
C ILE A 189 1.15 -14.12 -9.52
N GLY A 190 0.00 -14.80 -9.48
CA GLY A 190 -0.63 -15.39 -10.66
C GLY A 190 -2.06 -15.84 -10.37
N PHE A 191 -2.84 -16.07 -11.42
CA PHE A 191 -4.13 -16.74 -11.33
C PHE A 191 -3.97 -18.22 -10.97
N ASP A 192 -4.99 -18.80 -10.35
CA ASP A 192 -5.12 -20.24 -10.14
C ASP A 192 -5.56 -20.89 -11.46
N VAL A 193 -4.57 -21.20 -12.32
CA VAL A 193 -4.75 -21.67 -13.71
C VAL A 193 -4.65 -23.18 -13.80
N THR A 194 -5.41 -23.78 -14.74
CA THR A 194 -5.23 -25.20 -15.07
C THR A 194 -3.92 -25.43 -15.82
N PRO A 195 -3.39 -26.68 -15.88
CA PRO A 195 -2.21 -26.99 -16.69
C PRO A 195 -2.35 -26.58 -18.16
N GLN A 196 -3.55 -26.71 -18.73
CA GLN A 196 -3.84 -26.32 -20.12
C GLN A 196 -3.85 -24.79 -20.30
N MET A 197 -4.36 -24.03 -19.33
CA MET A 197 -4.24 -22.58 -19.32
C MET A 197 -2.77 -22.15 -19.21
N ALA A 198 -1.97 -22.82 -18.37
CA ALA A 198 -0.55 -22.55 -18.22
C ALA A 198 0.25 -22.84 -19.51
N GLU A 199 -0.07 -23.93 -20.21
CA GLU A 199 0.50 -24.28 -21.51
C GLU A 199 0.11 -23.25 -22.60
N PHE A 200 -1.19 -22.92 -22.71
CA PHE A 200 -1.66 -21.83 -23.58
C PHE A 200 -0.94 -20.51 -23.33
N ASN A 201 -0.69 -20.20 -22.05
CA ASN A 201 0.03 -19.01 -21.65
C ASN A 201 1.50 -19.05 -22.06
N ARG A 202 2.17 -20.19 -21.85
CA ARG A 202 3.58 -20.43 -22.19
C ARG A 202 3.86 -20.36 -23.69
N ASP A 203 2.94 -20.88 -24.51
CA ASP A 203 2.99 -20.79 -25.98
C ASP A 203 2.92 -19.33 -26.50
N GLY A 204 2.63 -18.36 -25.63
CA GLY A 204 2.42 -16.97 -26.01
C GLY A 204 1.14 -16.75 -26.83
N LYS A 205 0.26 -17.76 -26.95
CA LYS A 205 -0.99 -17.70 -27.71
C LYS A 205 -1.83 -16.50 -27.30
N ARG A 206 -2.33 -15.77 -28.29
CA ARG A 206 -3.24 -14.61 -28.14
C ARG A 206 -4.21 -14.62 -29.30
N PHE A 207 -5.50 -14.45 -29.03
CA PHE A 207 -6.47 -14.27 -30.11
C PHE A 207 -6.31 -12.91 -30.76
N ARG A 208 -5.60 -12.89 -31.89
CA ARG A 208 -5.70 -11.80 -32.85
C ARG A 208 -7.12 -11.82 -33.42
N VAL A 209 -7.95 -10.87 -32.98
CA VAL A 209 -9.15 -10.51 -33.74
C VAL A 209 -8.66 -9.94 -35.07
N SER A 210 -8.93 -10.65 -36.17
CA SER A 210 -8.48 -10.27 -37.50
C SER A 210 -9.28 -9.07 -38.03
N ALA A 211 -8.94 -7.88 -37.54
CA ALA A 211 -9.44 -6.62 -38.08
C ALA A 211 -9.05 -6.51 -39.57
N GLY A 212 -10.04 -6.69 -40.45
CA GLY A 212 -9.85 -6.67 -41.91
C GLY A 212 -9.79 -8.04 -42.61
N ALA A 213 -10.06 -9.16 -41.92
CA ALA A 213 -10.38 -10.40 -42.65
C ALA A 213 -11.72 -10.22 -43.39
N PRO A 214 -11.78 -10.35 -44.72
CA PRO A 214 -13.04 -10.21 -45.45
C PRO A 214 -13.99 -11.33 -45.02
N LYS A 215 -15.26 -11.00 -44.76
CA LYS A 215 -16.30 -11.99 -44.53
C LYS A 215 -16.38 -12.87 -45.78
N ALA A 216 -16.09 -14.17 -45.62
CA ALA A 216 -16.27 -15.12 -46.70
C ALA A 216 -17.73 -15.05 -47.17
N ALA A 217 -17.93 -14.89 -48.48
CA ALA A 217 -19.26 -14.89 -49.06
C ALA A 217 -19.76 -16.34 -49.11
N ASP A 218 -20.88 -16.62 -48.46
CA ASP A 218 -21.55 -17.91 -48.53
C ASP A 218 -21.99 -18.14 -50.00
N SER A 219 -21.35 -19.11 -50.67
CA SER A 219 -21.74 -19.55 -52.01
C SER A 219 -22.81 -20.64 -51.92
N ASN A 220 -23.94 -20.44 -52.60
CA ASN A 220 -25.04 -21.41 -52.73
C ASN A 220 -24.58 -22.78 -53.24
#